data_AF-A0A920UFE8-F1
#
_entry.id   AF-A0A920UFE8-F1
#
_cell.length_a   1.000
_cell.length_b   1.000
_cell.length_c   1.000
_cell.angle_alpha   90.00
_cell.angle_beta   90.00
_cell.angle_gamma   90.00
#
_symmetry.space_group_name_H-M   'P 1'
#
loop_
_entity.id
_entity.type
_entity.pdbx_description
1 polymer ?
#
loop_
_entity_poly.entity_id
_entity_poly.type
_entity_poly.pdbx_seq_one_letter_code
_entity_poly.pdbx_strand_id
1 'polypeptide(L)'
;MTDWFTEIGAVCREVDAFLVKKEAQDSPLLQAVLMGEGIELNDKVTEIHGRLQSELAILDAELQTLGQAWEALDSQAEGRVNDLPLAKLEAIGQRLGFWVKWSGQLAERSGRLMF
;
A
#
# COMPACT_ATOMS: atom_id res chain seq x y z
N MET A 1 9.49 -2.98 -8.37
CA MET A 1 9.15 -1.80 -7.54
C MET A 1 8.40 -0.73 -8.35
N THR A 2 8.78 -0.51 -9.62
CA THR A 2 8.11 0.38 -10.57
C THR A 2 6.63 0.04 -10.87
N ASP A 3 6.27 -1.24 -10.72
CA ASP A 3 4.92 -1.73 -11.05
C ASP A 3 3.88 -1.20 -10.07
N TRP A 4 4.18 -1.20 -8.76
CA TRP A 4 3.27 -0.67 -7.74
C TRP A 4 2.95 0.80 -7.93
N PHE A 5 3.97 1.62 -8.25
CA PHE A 5 3.77 3.04 -8.50
C PHE A 5 2.81 3.27 -9.68
N THR A 6 2.99 2.51 -10.75
CA THR A 6 2.21 2.65 -11.98
C THR A 6 0.78 2.17 -11.77
N GLU A 7 0.60 1.01 -11.14
CA GLU A 7 -0.70 0.38 -10.91
C GLU A 7 -1.55 1.19 -9.92
N ILE A 8 -0.99 1.53 -8.76
CA ILE A 8 -1.69 2.32 -7.73
C ILE A 8 -1.99 3.71 -8.28
N GLY A 9 -1.02 4.34 -8.95
CA GLY A 9 -1.22 5.66 -9.57
C GLY A 9 -2.26 5.66 -10.70
N ALA A 10 -2.43 4.54 -11.43
CA ALA A 10 -3.51 4.40 -12.40
C ALA A 10 -4.88 4.32 -11.70
N VAL A 11 -5.02 3.43 -10.71
CA VAL A 11 -6.29 3.28 -9.98
C VAL A 11 -6.68 4.55 -9.23
N CYS A 12 -5.73 5.24 -8.59
CA CYS A 12 -6.02 6.52 -7.94
C CYS A 12 -6.58 7.56 -8.93
N ARG A 13 -6.03 7.63 -10.15
CA ARG A 13 -6.52 8.55 -11.19
C ARG A 13 -7.90 8.15 -11.73
N GLU A 14 -8.16 6.85 -11.88
CA GLU A 14 -9.49 6.36 -12.26
C GLU A 14 -10.54 6.76 -11.21
N VAL A 15 -10.23 6.54 -9.93
CA VAL A 15 -11.12 6.92 -8.82
C VAL A 15 -11.32 8.44 -8.77
N ASP A 16 -10.24 9.23 -8.87
CA ASP A 16 -10.34 10.69 -8.85
C ASP A 16 -11.21 11.21 -10.01
N ALA A 17 -11.09 10.64 -11.21
CA ALA A 17 -11.93 10.99 -12.35
C ALA A 17 -13.39 10.60 -12.16
N PHE A 18 -13.66 9.44 -11.54
CA PHE A 18 -15.02 9.02 -11.19
C PHE A 18 -15.65 9.94 -10.14
N LEU A 19 -14.91 10.31 -9.09
CA LEU A 19 -15.41 11.19 -8.03
C LEU A 19 -15.83 12.56 -8.57
N VAL A 20 -15.07 13.13 -9.51
CA VAL A 20 -15.45 14.38 -10.20
C VAL A 20 -16.77 14.22 -10.96
N LYS A 21 -16.96 13.10 -11.68
CA LYS A 21 -18.23 12.83 -12.38
C LYS A 21 -19.41 12.65 -11.42
N LYS A 22 -19.19 11.96 -10.29
CA LYS A 22 -20.19 11.73 -9.24
C LYS A 22 -20.62 13.04 -8.58
N GLU A 23 -19.66 13.91 -8.26
CA GLU A 23 -19.91 15.21 -7.63
C GLU A 23 -20.63 16.20 -8.56
N ALA A 24 -20.45 16.09 -9.88
CA ALA A 24 -21.10 16.98 -10.86
C ALA A 24 -22.54 16.58 -11.24
N GLN A 25 -23.09 15.50 -10.66
CA GLN A 25 -24.33 14.90 -11.13
C GLN A 25 -25.50 15.04 -10.14
N ASP A 26 -26.47 15.89 -10.50
CA ASP A 26 -27.65 16.20 -9.68
C ASP A 26 -28.86 15.29 -9.97
N SER A 27 -28.74 14.37 -10.95
CA SER A 27 -29.83 13.49 -11.35
C SER A 27 -29.84 12.16 -10.57
N PRO A 28 -30.92 11.82 -9.86
CA PRO A 28 -31.04 10.56 -9.11
C PRO A 28 -30.91 9.31 -9.99
N LEU A 29 -31.37 9.38 -11.24
CA LEU A 29 -31.31 8.24 -12.16
C LEU A 29 -29.88 7.98 -12.65
N LEU A 30 -29.10 9.06 -12.86
CA LEU A 30 -27.68 8.96 -13.19
C LEU A 30 -26.83 8.54 -11.98
N GLN A 31 -27.22 8.92 -10.76
CA GLN A 31 -26.57 8.43 -9.54
C GLN A 31 -26.69 6.90 -9.41
N ALA A 32 -27.84 6.31 -9.74
CA ALA A 32 -28.01 4.86 -9.73
C ALA A 32 -27.12 4.14 -10.77
N VAL A 33 -26.90 4.75 -11.95
CA VAL A 33 -25.96 4.21 -12.95
C VAL A 33 -24.51 4.30 -12.44
N LEU A 34 -24.15 5.43 -11.83
CA LEU A 34 -22.82 5.65 -11.25
C LEU A 34 -22.54 4.77 -10.03
N MET A 35 -23.56 4.23 -9.36
CA MET A 35 -23.37 3.26 -8.27
C MET A 35 -22.67 1.98 -8.75
N GLY A 36 -23.02 1.47 -9.94
CA GLY A 36 -22.37 0.29 -10.50
C GLY A 36 -20.88 0.52 -10.76
N GLU A 37 -20.54 1.63 -11.43
CA GLU A 37 -19.14 2.03 -11.68
C GLU A 37 -18.37 2.25 -10.36
N GLY A 38 -19.03 2.82 -9.34
CA GLY A 38 -18.43 3.00 -8.02
C GLY A 38 -18.12 1.69 -7.29
N ILE A 39 -18.98 0.68 -7.42
CA ILE A 39 -18.74 -0.67 -6.86
C ILE A 39 -17.55 -1.32 -7.55
N GLU A 40 -17.48 -1.29 -8.88
CA GLU A 40 -16.35 -1.86 -9.63
C GLU A 40 -15.01 -1.19 -9.25
N LEU A 41 -15.01 0.13 -9.08
CA LEU A 41 -13.84 0.86 -8.61
C LEU A 41 -13.48 0.51 -7.16
N ASN A 42 -14.47 0.30 -6.29
CA ASN A 42 -14.24 -0.13 -4.92
C ASN A 42 -13.61 -1.53 -4.85
N ASP A 43 -14.08 -2.46 -5.70
CA ASP A 43 -13.52 -3.81 -5.80
C ASP A 43 -12.05 -3.77 -6.24
N LYS A 44 -11.72 -2.97 -7.27
CA LYS A 44 -10.32 -2.75 -7.71
C LYS A 44 -9.44 -2.20 -6.58
N VAL A 45 -9.93 -1.19 -5.84
CA VAL A 45 -9.19 -0.60 -4.72
C VAL A 45 -8.98 -1.65 -3.61
N THR A 46 -10.00 -2.45 -3.32
CA THR A 46 -9.95 -3.52 -2.31
C THR A 46 -8.95 -4.61 -2.70
N GLU A 47 -8.91 -5.02 -3.96
CA GLU A 47 -7.95 -6.01 -4.47
C GLU A 47 -6.51 -5.53 -4.31
N ILE A 48 -6.23 -4.29 -4.72
CA ILE A 48 -4.89 -3.70 -4.55
C ILE A 48 -4.53 -3.59 -3.07
N HIS A 49 -5.47 -3.17 -2.23
CA HIS A 49 -5.25 -3.09 -0.79
C HIS A 49 -4.90 -4.47 -0.22
N GLY A 50 -5.62 -5.52 -0.61
CA GLY A 50 -5.33 -6.90 -0.20
C GLY A 50 -3.91 -7.34 -0.58
N ARG A 51 -3.48 -7.07 -1.81
CA ARG A 51 -2.13 -7.40 -2.27
C ARG A 51 -1.05 -6.61 -1.52
N LEU A 52 -1.29 -5.33 -1.20
CA LEU A 52 -0.38 -4.53 -0.37
C LEU A 52 -0.29 -5.04 1.07
N GLN A 53 -1.36 -5.60 1.62
CA GLN A 53 -1.32 -6.24 2.95
C GLN A 53 -0.51 -7.53 2.91
N SER A 54 -0.59 -8.32 1.83
CA SER A 54 0.27 -9.50 1.65
C SER A 54 1.75 -9.12 1.58
N GLU A 55 2.10 -8.05 0.85
CA GLU A 55 3.48 -7.55 0.81
C GLU A 55 3.96 -7.05 2.19
N LEU A 56 3.08 -6.39 2.96
CA LEU A 56 3.41 -5.98 4.33
C LEU A 56 3.71 -7.18 5.23
N ALA A 57 2.92 -8.25 5.13
CA ALA A 57 3.15 -9.47 5.91
C ALA A 57 4.50 -10.13 5.58
N ILE A 58 4.92 -10.08 4.30
CA ILE A 58 6.24 -10.56 3.88
C ILE A 58 7.34 -9.70 4.51
N LEU A 59 7.21 -8.38 4.46
CA LEU A 59 8.17 -7.45 5.07
C LEU A 59 8.29 -7.64 6.59
N ASP A 60 7.18 -7.90 7.27
CA ASP A 60 7.16 -8.17 8.71
C ASP A 60 7.92 -9.46 9.04
N ALA A 61 7.70 -10.53 8.28
CA ALA A 61 8.45 -11.79 8.44
C ALA A 61 9.96 -11.61 8.16
N GLU A 62 10.33 -10.79 7.16
CA GLU A 62 11.72 -10.43 6.89
C GLU A 62 12.36 -9.67 8.07
N LEU A 63 11.62 -8.74 8.68
CA LEU A 63 12.07 -7.98 9.85
C LEU A 63 12.26 -8.86 11.09
N GLN A 64 11.33 -9.78 11.35
CA GLN A 64 11.45 -10.73 12.46
C GLN A 64 12.73 -11.58 12.32
N THR A 65 13.03 -12.03 11.09
CA THR A 65 14.26 -12.79 10.80
C THR A 65 15.51 -11.94 11.05
N LEU A 66 15.48 -10.65 10.70
CA LEU A 66 16.58 -9.72 11.00
C LEU A 66 16.77 -9.51 12.50
N GLY A 67 15.68 -9.44 13.27
CA GLY A 67 15.75 -9.35 14.73
C GLY A 67 16.53 -10.51 15.34
N GLN A 68 16.22 -11.74 14.92
CA GLN A 68 16.94 -12.94 15.36
C GLN A 68 18.43 -12.91 14.98
N ALA A 69 18.75 -12.46 13.76
CA ALA A 69 20.14 -12.31 13.34
C ALA A 69 20.89 -11.26 14.19
N TRP A 70 20.18 -10.22 14.65
CA TRP A 70 20.75 -9.20 15.52
C TRP A 70 21.03 -9.73 16.93
N GLU A 71 20.07 -10.43 17.53
CA GLU A 71 20.19 -11.06 18.85
C GLU A 71 21.34 -12.07 18.89
N ALA A 72 21.56 -12.83 17.81
CA ALA A 72 22.67 -13.77 17.71
C ALA A 72 24.05 -13.08 17.85
N LEU A 73 24.14 -11.81 17.44
CA LEU A 73 25.36 -11.01 17.49
C LEU A 73 25.56 -10.28 18.83
N ASP A 74 24.58 -10.29 19.74
CA ASP A 74 24.68 -9.56 21.02
C ASP A 74 25.79 -10.11 21.93
N SER A 75 26.14 -11.39 21.78
CA SER A 75 27.24 -12.02 22.49
C SER A 75 28.62 -11.74 21.87
N GLN A 76 28.70 -11.10 20.69
CA GLN A 76 29.94 -10.77 20.02
C GLN A 76 30.32 -9.29 20.25
N ALA A 77 31.45 -9.06 20.92
CA ALA A 77 31.98 -7.73 21.16
C ALA A 77 32.87 -7.22 20.00
N GLU A 78 33.62 -8.11 19.36
CA GLU A 78 34.51 -7.80 18.24
C GLU A 78 33.84 -8.14 16.91
N GLY A 79 34.01 -7.29 15.89
CA GLY A 79 33.51 -7.56 14.53
C GLY A 79 32.01 -7.31 14.31
N ARG A 80 31.19 -7.26 15.36
CA ARG A 80 29.72 -7.09 15.31
C ARG A 80 29.24 -6.06 14.30
N VAL A 81 29.84 -4.88 14.25
CA VAL A 81 29.43 -3.79 13.34
C VAL A 81 29.49 -4.19 11.86
N ASN A 82 30.41 -5.10 11.49
CA ASN A 82 30.57 -5.59 10.12
C ASN A 82 29.57 -6.69 9.77
N ASP A 83 29.06 -7.41 10.77
CA ASP A 83 28.13 -8.53 10.61
C ASP A 83 26.66 -8.10 10.75
N LEU A 84 26.42 -6.88 11.25
CA LEU A 84 25.08 -6.32 11.34
C LEU A 84 24.43 -6.21 9.94
N PRO A 85 23.20 -6.70 9.76
CA PRO A 85 22.51 -6.69 8.46
C PRO A 85 21.92 -5.32 8.10
N LEU A 86 22.71 -4.25 8.20
CA LEU A 86 22.28 -2.85 8.05
C LEU A 86 21.73 -2.55 6.66
N ALA A 87 22.38 -3.05 5.60
CA ALA A 87 21.93 -2.85 4.23
C ALA A 87 20.54 -3.47 3.98
N LYS A 88 20.26 -4.62 4.61
CA LYS A 88 18.95 -5.29 4.50
C LYS A 88 17.89 -4.54 5.30
N LEU A 89 18.24 -4.03 6.49
CA LEU A 89 17.36 -3.17 7.29
C LEU A 89 16.98 -1.89 6.53
N GLU A 90 17.95 -1.24 5.89
CA GLU A 90 17.70 -0.04 5.08
C GLU A 90 16.77 -0.35 3.90
N ALA A 91 17.00 -1.45 3.17
CA ALA A 91 16.16 -1.86 2.06
C ALA A 91 14.69 -2.10 2.48
N ILE A 92 14.47 -2.72 3.65
CA ILE A 92 13.12 -2.88 4.21
C ILE A 92 12.52 -1.54 4.62
N GLY A 93 13.29 -0.67 5.28
CA GLY A 93 12.84 0.68 5.66
C GLY A 93 12.37 1.50 4.45
N GLN A 94 13.11 1.43 3.33
CA GLN A 94 12.70 2.06 2.08
C GLN A 94 11.35 1.49 1.57
N ARG A 95 11.20 0.16 1.53
CA ARG A 95 9.95 -0.51 1.11
C ARG A 95 8.76 -0.11 1.99
N LEU A 96 8.93 -0.07 3.32
CA LEU A 96 7.89 0.38 4.25
C LEU A 96 7.51 1.85 4.07
N GLY A 97 8.49 2.72 3.80
CA GLY A 97 8.23 4.13 3.50
C GLY A 97 7.34 4.32 2.26
N PHE A 98 7.50 3.47 1.23
CA PHE A 98 6.59 3.46 0.08
C PHE A 98 5.21 2.90 0.44
N TRP A 99 5.16 1.82 1.23
CA TRP A 99 3.91 1.21 1.67
C TRP A 99 3.01 2.23 2.36
N VAL A 100 3.54 3.01 3.31
CA VAL A 100 2.77 4.03 4.06
C VAL A 100 2.14 5.07 3.13
N LYS A 101 2.90 5.52 2.11
CA LYS A 101 2.38 6.50 1.15
C LYS A 101 1.23 5.94 0.34
N TRP A 102 1.37 4.72 -0.17
CA TRP A 102 0.39 4.12 -1.06
C TRP A 102 -0.85 3.59 -0.36
N SER A 103 -0.68 2.97 0.81
CA SER A 103 -1.83 2.57 1.63
C SER A 103 -2.66 3.78 2.05
N GLY A 104 -2.01 4.92 2.38
CA GLY A 104 -2.69 6.18 2.65
C GLY A 104 -3.50 6.71 1.46
N GLN A 105 -2.91 6.75 0.26
CA GLN A 105 -3.60 7.24 -0.94
C GLN A 105 -4.83 6.37 -1.32
N LEU A 106 -4.71 5.05 -1.18
CA LEU A 106 -5.82 4.12 -1.44
C LEU A 106 -6.91 4.23 -0.37
N ALA A 107 -6.55 4.35 0.91
CA ALA A 107 -7.50 4.47 2.01
C ALA A 107 -8.35 5.75 1.89
N GLU A 108 -7.74 6.88 1.54
CA GLU A 108 -8.43 8.15 1.29
C GLU A 108 -9.54 7.98 0.23
N ARG A 109 -9.17 7.38 -0.91
CA ARG A 109 -10.08 7.20 -2.06
C ARG A 109 -11.14 6.15 -1.81
N SER A 110 -10.79 5.05 -1.13
CA SER A 110 -11.75 4.05 -0.67
C SER A 110 -12.81 4.68 0.24
N GLY A 111 -12.42 5.60 1.13
CA GLY A 111 -13.36 6.32 1.99
C GLY A 111 -14.34 7.20 1.21
N ARG A 112 -13.88 7.83 0.12
CA ARG A 112 -14.72 8.68 -0.75
C ARG A 112 -15.63 7.89 -1.69
N LEU A 113 -15.27 6.64 -1.99
CA LEU A 113 -16.08 5.73 -2.79
C LEU A 113 -17.25 5.13 -2.00
N MET A 114 -17.17 5.04 -0.67
CA MET A 114 -18.31 4.64 0.15
C MET A 114 -19.48 5.60 -0.11
N PHE A 115 -20.63 5.01 -0.45
CA PHE A 115 -21.89 5.71 -0.70
C PHE A 115 -22.60 6.05 0.61
#